data_AF-A0A0F9I918-F1
#
_entry.id   AF-A0A0F9I918-F1
#
_cell.length_a   1.000
_cell.length_b   1.000
_cell.length_c   1.000
_cell.angle_alpha   90.00
_cell.angle_beta   90.00
_cell.angle_gamma   90.00
#
_symmetry.space_group_name_H-M   'P 1'
#
loop_
_entity.id
_entity.type
_entity.pdbx_description
1 polymer ?
#
loop_
_entity_poly.entity_id
_entity_poly.type
_entity_poly.pdbx_seq_one_letter_code
_entity_poly.pdbx_strand_id
1 'polypeptide(L)'
;MSRYSKEHYEDVARIIVGHNGGLLDTYSPANHKCLADDFAELFAADNPPSTHCWHCGSNRNVVTDCTHVEHNYGGFDREQFLTACGLEPQQ
;
A
#
# COMPACT_ATOMS: atom_id res chain seq x y z
N MET A 1 -14.33 12.84 -4.10
CA MET A 1 -14.50 11.49 -3.54
C MET A 1 -13.51 11.34 -2.39
N SER A 2 -13.87 10.67 -1.30
CA SER A 2 -12.89 10.32 -0.26
C SER A 2 -11.78 9.49 -0.90
N ARG A 3 -10.51 9.75 -0.55
CA ARG A 3 -9.37 8.97 -1.02
C ARG A 3 -9.49 7.48 -0.67
N TYR A 4 -10.21 7.18 0.41
CA TYR A 4 -10.45 5.82 0.91
C TYR A 4 -11.96 5.53 0.98
N SER A 5 -12.37 4.34 0.54
CA SER A 5 -13.75 3.87 0.65
C SER A 5 -14.03 3.36 2.07
N LYS A 6 -15.30 3.13 2.37
CA LYS A 6 -15.69 2.43 3.61
C LYS A 6 -15.05 1.04 3.67
N GLU A 7 -15.01 0.34 2.54
CA GLU A 7 -14.45 -1.01 2.42
C GLU A 7 -12.96 -1.02 2.79
N HIS A 8 -12.19 -0.02 2.35
CA HIS A 8 -10.78 0.13 2.75
C HIS A 8 -10.60 0.13 4.27
N TYR A 9 -11.41 0.91 5.00
CA TYR A 9 -11.32 0.92 6.46
C TYR A 9 -11.77 -0.40 7.10
N GLU A 10 -12.73 -1.10 6.50
CA GLU A 10 -13.14 -2.44 6.94
C GLU A 10 -12.03 -3.47 6.72
N ASP A 11 -11.30 -3.40 5.60
CA ASP A 11 -10.13 -4.24 5.33
C ASP A 11 -8.99 -4.00 6.31
N VAL A 12 -8.66 -2.74 6.58
CA VAL A 12 -7.68 -2.37 7.61
C VAL A 12 -8.09 -2.95 8.98
N ALA A 13 -9.36 -2.83 9.35
CA ALA A 13 -9.86 -3.35 10.62
C ALA A 13 -9.77 -4.89 10.67
N ARG A 14 -10.06 -5.59 9.56
CA ARG A 14 -9.91 -7.05 9.46
C ARG A 14 -8.46 -7.49 9.67
N ILE A 15 -7.50 -6.81 9.04
CA ILE A 15 -6.07 -7.10 9.22
C ILE A 15 -5.67 -6.93 10.70
N ILE A 16 -6.02 -5.79 11.30
CA ILE A 16 -5.70 -5.51 12.70
C ILE A 16 -6.31 -6.57 13.65
N VAL A 17 -7.58 -6.93 13.45
CA VAL A 17 -8.25 -7.94 14.29
C VAL A 17 -7.69 -9.35 14.04
N GLY A 18 -7.33 -9.70 12.79
CA GLY A 18 -6.72 -10.98 12.47
C GLY A 18 -5.39 -11.20 13.19
N HIS A 19 -4.56 -10.15 13.25
CA HIS A 19 -3.29 -10.17 13.99
C HIS A 19 -3.47 -10.03 15.50
N ASN A 20 -4.45 -9.26 15.96
CA ASN A 20 -4.73 -9.08 17.40
C ASN A 20 -5.49 -10.26 18.03
N GLY A 21 -6.27 -11.01 17.26
CA GLY A 21 -6.99 -12.20 17.73
C GLY A 21 -6.08 -13.37 18.10
N GLY A 22 -4.81 -13.32 17.68
CA GLY A 22 -3.73 -14.21 18.12
C GLY A 22 -2.92 -13.67 19.31
N LEU A 23 -3.22 -12.48 19.85
CA LEU A 23 -2.49 -11.84 20.95
C LEU A 23 -2.88 -12.40 22.33
N LEU A 24 -2.58 -13.66 22.56
CA LEU A 24 -2.07 -14.08 23.85
C LEU A 24 -0.61 -14.46 23.63
N ASP A 25 0.27 -13.57 24.08
CA ASP A 25 1.72 -13.72 24.08
C ASP A 25 2.42 -13.82 22.73
N THR A 26 2.84 -12.69 22.18
CA THR A 26 4.27 -12.31 22.13
C THR A 26 4.49 -11.15 21.17
N TYR A 27 5.30 -10.18 21.59
CA TYR A 27 6.05 -9.27 20.73
C TYR A 27 7.03 -10.09 19.86
N SER A 28 6.50 -10.94 18.98
CA SER A 28 7.30 -11.74 18.07
C SER A 28 7.56 -10.90 16.81
N PRO A 29 8.82 -10.72 16.38
CA PRO A 29 9.15 -10.08 15.11
C PRO A 29 8.42 -10.72 13.91
N ALA A 30 8.05 -12.00 14.00
CA ALA A 30 7.28 -12.70 12.98
C ALA A 30 5.87 -12.12 12.81
N ASN A 31 5.20 -11.72 13.90
CA ASN A 31 3.86 -11.14 13.83
C ASN A 31 3.89 -9.75 13.17
N HIS A 32 4.93 -8.96 13.44
CA HIS A 32 5.11 -7.66 12.81
C HIS A 32 5.39 -7.80 11.31
N LYS A 33 6.14 -8.82 10.91
CA LYS A 33 6.37 -9.12 9.50
C LYS A 33 5.05 -9.44 8.78
N CYS A 34 4.28 -10.39 9.30
CA CYS A 34 3.02 -10.78 8.67
C CYS A 34 2.00 -9.62 8.62
N LEU A 35 1.94 -8.78 9.66
CA LEU A 35 1.10 -7.58 9.67
C LEU A 35 1.51 -6.58 8.57
N ALA A 36 2.82 -6.33 8.43
CA ALA A 36 3.33 -5.43 7.41
C ALA A 36 3.13 -5.99 5.99
N ASP A 37 3.29 -7.31 5.80
CA ASP A 37 3.02 -7.97 4.53
C ASP A 37 1.55 -7.80 4.12
N ASP A 38 0.58 -8.03 5.02
CA ASP A 38 -0.84 -7.87 4.74
C ASP A 38 -1.21 -6.42 4.40
N PHE A 39 -0.64 -5.44 5.11
CA PHE A 39 -0.82 -4.03 4.76
C PHE A 39 -0.21 -3.68 3.40
N ALA A 40 0.95 -4.23 3.09
CA ALA A 40 1.60 -3.98 1.82
C ALA A 40 0.76 -4.54 0.64
N GLU A 41 0.13 -5.69 0.83
CA GLU A 41 -0.81 -6.25 -0.15
C GLU A 41 -2.05 -5.38 -0.32
N LEU A 42 -2.68 -4.94 0.78
CA LEU A 42 -3.84 -4.05 0.74
C LEU A 42 -3.53 -2.75 0.00
N PHE A 43 -2.40 -2.11 0.32
CA PHE A 43 -2.01 -0.85 -0.31
C PHE A 43 -1.60 -1.02 -1.76
N ALA A 44 -1.00 -2.14 -2.14
CA ALA A 44 -0.73 -2.47 -3.54
C ALA A 44 -2.01 -2.68 -4.34
N ALA A 45 -3.04 -3.30 -3.74
CA ALA A 45 -4.34 -3.49 -4.38
C ALA A 45 -5.07 -2.16 -4.63
N ASP A 46 -5.03 -1.24 -3.65
CA ASP A 46 -5.67 0.07 -3.77
C ASP A 46 -4.88 1.06 -4.63
N ASN A 47 -3.57 0.88 -4.72
CA ASN A 47 -2.67 1.74 -5.47
C ASN A 47 -1.74 0.91 -6.38
N PRO A 48 -2.29 0.24 -7.42
CA PRO A 48 -1.50 -0.63 -8.26
C PRO A 48 -0.50 0.17 -9.10
N PRO A 49 0.66 -0.44 -9.47
CA PRO A 49 1.59 0.17 -10.41
C PRO A 49 0.88 0.57 -11.70
N SER A 50 0.85 1.86 -11.99
CA SER A 50 0.18 2.41 -13.17
C SER A 50 1.17 3.09 -14.11
N THR A 51 1.05 2.78 -15.40
CA THR A 51 1.69 3.52 -16.49
C THR A 51 0.96 4.83 -16.80
N HIS A 52 -0.20 5.06 -16.17
CA HIS A 52 -1.01 6.25 -16.29
C HIS A 52 -0.89 7.11 -15.03
N CYS A 53 -0.84 8.43 -15.21
CA CYS A 53 -0.79 9.39 -14.13
C CYS A 53 -2.08 9.33 -13.29
N TRP A 54 -1.93 9.23 -11.97
CA TRP A 54 -3.05 9.17 -11.03
C TRP A 54 -3.94 10.42 -11.02
N HIS A 55 -3.39 11.56 -11.45
CA HIS A 55 -4.12 12.83 -11.43
C HIS A 55 -4.89 13.10 -12.71
N CYS A 56 -4.33 12.75 -13.87
CA CYS A 56 -4.89 13.13 -15.17
C CYS A 56 -5.16 11.94 -16.10
N GLY A 57 -4.79 10.72 -15.73
CA GLY A 57 -4.98 9.51 -16.54
C GLY A 57 -4.06 9.41 -17.75
N SER A 58 -3.16 10.38 -17.95
CA SER A 58 -2.24 10.39 -19.09
C SER A 58 -1.21 9.28 -18.99
N ASN A 59 -0.91 8.65 -20.13
CA ASN A 59 0.12 7.63 -20.21
C ASN A 59 1.52 8.27 -20.16
N ARG A 60 2.47 7.64 -19.45
CA ARG A 60 3.86 8.08 -19.34
C ARG A 60 4.57 8.31 -20.68
N ASN A 61 4.13 7.63 -21.73
CA ASN A 61 4.71 7.72 -23.08
C ASN A 61 4.11 8.86 -23.91
N VAL A 62 3.11 9.58 -23.40
CA VAL A 62 2.46 10.69 -24.10
C VAL A 62 2.71 11.97 -23.31
N VAL A 63 3.39 12.94 -23.94
CA VAL A 63 3.60 14.26 -23.34
C VAL A 63 2.29 15.04 -23.41
N THR A 64 1.50 14.92 -22.36
CA THR A 64 0.32 15.76 -22.12
C THR A 64 0.52 16.59 -20.86
N ASP A 65 -0.04 17.80 -20.83
CA ASP A 65 -0.08 18.58 -19.60
C ASP A 65 -0.88 17.85 -18.52
N CYS A 66 -0.29 17.72 -17.34
CA CYS A 66 -0.99 17.32 -16.13
C CYS A 66 -1.63 18.56 -15.51
N THR A 67 -2.78 18.39 -14.88
CA THR A 67 -3.38 19.43 -14.03
C THR A 67 -2.56 19.70 -12.75
N HIS A 68 -1.58 18.86 -12.46
CA HIS A 68 -0.62 19.00 -11.36
C HIS A 68 0.79 19.34 -11.88
N VAL A 69 1.61 19.93 -10.99
CA VAL A 69 3.00 20.36 -11.29
C VAL A 69 3.84 19.23 -11.88
N GLU A 70 3.61 17.99 -11.41
CA GLU A 70 4.26 16.80 -11.92
C GLU A 70 3.25 15.68 -12.12
N HIS A 71 3.54 14.82 -13.08
CA HIS A 71 2.79 13.58 -13.25
C HIS A 71 3.18 12.58 -12.16
N ASN A 72 2.19 12.06 -11.46
CA ASN A 72 2.39 10.98 -10.52
C ASN A 72 2.14 9.64 -11.22
N TYR A 73 3.21 9.10 -11.81
CA TYR A 73 3.24 7.76 -12.39
C TYR A 73 3.72 6.77 -11.35
N GLY A 74 3.05 5.63 -11.23
CA GLY A 74 3.46 4.56 -10.33
C GLY A 74 2.30 3.96 -9.57
N GLY A 75 2.64 3.34 -8.45
CA GLY A 75 1.74 2.70 -7.51
C GLY A 75 2.42 2.64 -6.15
N PHE A 76 1.81 1.95 -5.22
CA PHE A 76 2.41 1.67 -3.92
C PHE A 76 3.66 0.79 -4.11
N ASP A 77 4.78 1.28 -3.59
CA ASP A 77 6.04 0.55 -3.59
C ASP A 77 6.11 -0.36 -2.36
N ARG A 78 5.83 -1.64 -2.60
CA ARG A 78 5.86 -2.69 -1.56
C ARG A 78 7.23 -2.81 -0.91
N GLU A 79 8.31 -2.73 -1.67
CA GLU A 79 9.67 -2.92 -1.14
C GLU A 79 10.08 -1.74 -0.26
N GLN A 80 9.78 -0.52 -0.71
CA GLN A 80 10.03 0.69 0.07
C GLN A 80 9.23 0.68 1.38
N PHE A 81 7.96 0.26 1.33
CA PHE A 81 7.12 0.16 2.51
C PHE A 81 7.66 -0.86 3.53
N LEU A 82 7.98 -2.08 3.08
CA LEU A 82 8.51 -3.12 3.97
C LEU A 82 9.85 -2.71 4.58
N THR A 83 10.70 -2.05 3.80
CA THR A 83 11.96 -1.47 4.28
C THR A 83 11.71 -0.42 5.37
N ALA A 84 10.71 0.45 5.20
CA ALA A 84 10.32 1.44 6.21
C ALA A 84 9.75 0.79 7.49
N CYS A 85 9.18 -0.41 7.39
CA CYS A 85 8.78 -1.23 8.54
C CYS A 85 9.97 -1.94 9.23
N GLY A 86 11.21 -1.74 8.75
CA GLY A 86 12.40 -2.42 9.26
C GLY A 86 12.51 -3.89 8.83
N LEU A 87 11.80 -4.28 7.77
CA LEU A 87 11.84 -5.61 7.20
C LEU A 87 12.74 -5.60 5.97
N GLU A 88 13.66 -6.55 5.89
CA GLU A 88 14.47 -6.70 4.67
C GLU A 88 13.57 -7.19 3.51
N PRO A 89 13.71 -6.59 2.31
CA PRO A 89 13.03 -7.11 1.14
C PRO A 89 13.44 -8.58 0.95
N GLN A 90 12.45 -9.47 0.79
CA GLN A 90 12.75 -10.86 0.41
C GLN A 90 13.48 -10.82 -0.94
N GLN A 91 14.75 -11.26 -0.94
CA GLN A 91 15.55 -11.46 -2.15
C GLN A 91 14.95 -12.55 -3.06
#